data_AF-A0A5E3XRY0-F1
#
_entry.id   AF-A0A5E3XRY0-F1
#
_cell.length_a   1.000
_cell.length_b   1.000
_cell.length_c   1.000
_cell.angle_alpha   90.00
_cell.angle_beta   90.00
_cell.angle_gamma   90.00
#
_symmetry.space_group_name_H-M   'P 1'
#
loop_
_entity.id
_entity.type
_entity.pdbx_description
1 polymer ?
#
loop_
_entity_poly.entity_id
_entity_poly.type
_entity_poly.pdbx_seq_one_letter_code
_entity_poly.pdbx_strand_id
1 'polypeptide(L)'
;MGGPNLEVFKFGVYVFFPVLVYWHFGDPEWYERNVSPYKEKLYPAEKHNLKHFPKDKTAVQETLQAEIAAARAAKGLDPATAQPSTDAPAARKGWLSYIGL
;
A
#
# COMPACT_ATOMS: atom_id res chain seq x y z
N MET A 1 19.13 48.05 2.78
CA MET A 1 17.70 47.71 2.97
C MET A 1 16.94 48.25 1.76
N GLY A 2 16.39 47.39 0.90
CA GLY A 2 15.94 47.72 -0.46
C GLY A 2 14.64 48.54 -0.60
N GLY A 3 14.30 49.35 0.40
CA GLY A 3 13.17 50.28 0.38
C GLY A 3 11.79 49.66 0.08
N PRO A 4 10.75 50.50 0.01
CA PRO A 4 9.37 50.07 -0.23
C PRO A 4 9.17 49.32 -1.55
N ASN A 5 10.00 49.58 -2.57
CA ASN A 5 9.90 48.92 -3.88
C ASN A 5 10.18 47.41 -3.81
N LEU A 6 11.07 46.98 -2.91
CA LEU A 6 11.38 45.56 -2.74
C LEU A 6 10.22 44.81 -2.06
N GLU A 7 9.45 45.49 -1.22
CA GLU A 7 8.27 44.92 -0.57
C GLU A 7 7.13 44.71 -1.57
N VAL A 8 6.91 45.68 -2.46
CA VAL A 8 5.92 45.56 -3.55
C VAL A 8 6.28 44.43 -4.51
N PHE A 9 7.56 44.27 -4.87
CA PHE A 9 8.00 43.16 -5.71
C PHE A 9 7.74 41.80 -5.06
N LYS A 10 8.13 41.64 -3.78
CA LYS A 10 7.89 40.41 -3.03
C LYS A 10 6.41 40.10 -2.94
N PHE A 11 5.59 41.12 -2.66
CA PHE A 11 4.14 40.96 -2.59
C PHE A 11 3.55 40.50 -3.93
N GLY A 12 3.99 41.12 -5.04
CA GLY A 12 3.63 40.68 -6.38
C GLY A 12 4.00 39.21 -6.62
N VAL A 13 5.23 38.82 -6.31
CA VAL A 13 5.66 37.41 -6.44
C VAL A 13 4.80 36.51 -5.55
N TYR A 14 4.54 36.86 -4.29
CA TYR A 14 3.73 36.03 -3.39
C TYR A 14 2.30 35.83 -3.87
N VAL A 15 1.69 36.82 -4.52
CA VAL A 15 0.32 36.72 -5.03
C VAL A 15 0.27 36.04 -6.39
N PHE A 16 1.13 36.42 -7.33
CA PHE A 16 1.08 35.91 -8.70
C PHE A 16 1.72 34.53 -8.85
N PHE A 17 2.75 34.19 -8.07
CA PHE A 17 3.39 32.87 -8.12
C PHE A 17 2.40 31.72 -7.91
N PRO A 18 1.61 31.67 -6.82
CA PRO A 18 0.65 30.59 -6.63
C PRO A 18 -0.44 30.58 -7.72
N VAL A 19 -0.90 31.75 -8.17
CA VAL A 19 -1.92 31.85 -9.22
C VAL A 19 -1.41 31.28 -10.55
N LEU A 20 -0.17 31.60 -10.93
CA LEU A 20 0.45 31.08 -12.15
C LEU A 20 0.71 29.58 -12.07
N VAL A 21 1.16 29.10 -10.90
CA VAL A 21 1.33 27.66 -10.63
C VAL A 21 -0.02 26.94 -10.77
N TYR A 22 -1.07 27.43 -10.13
CA TYR A 22 -2.40 26.82 -10.26
C TYR A 22 -2.95 26.88 -11.68
N TRP A 23 -2.71 27.96 -12.42
CA TRP A 23 -3.16 28.05 -13.81
C TRP A 23 -2.40 27.06 -14.71
N HIS A 24 -1.09 26.91 -14.53
CA HIS A 24 -0.29 25.99 -15.33
C HIS A 24 -0.56 24.52 -15.00
N PHE A 25 -0.59 24.16 -13.72
CA PHE A 25 -0.79 22.78 -13.27
C PHE A 25 -2.27 22.38 -13.16
N GLY A 26 -3.19 23.34 -13.22
CA GLY A 26 -4.63 23.10 -13.20
C GLY A 26 -5.23 22.77 -14.56
N ASP A 27 -4.46 22.88 -15.65
CA ASP A 27 -4.90 22.48 -16.98
C ASP A 27 -5.11 20.95 -17.05
N PRO A 28 -6.34 20.47 -17.34
CA PRO A 28 -6.60 19.04 -17.46
C PRO A 28 -5.73 18.36 -18.53
N GLU A 29 -5.36 19.06 -19.61
CA GLU A 29 -4.47 18.47 -20.61
C GLU A 29 -3.04 18.28 -20.10
N TRP A 30 -2.56 19.15 -19.22
CA TRP A 30 -1.24 18.99 -18.59
C TRP A 30 -1.23 17.75 -17.68
N TYR A 31 -2.31 17.57 -16.91
CA TYR A 31 -2.47 16.42 -16.01
C TYR A 31 -2.49 15.10 -16.79
N GLU A 32 -3.28 14.99 -17.86
CA GLU A 32 -3.35 13.76 -18.66
C GLU A 32 -2.01 13.41 -19.32
N ARG A 33 -1.27 14.41 -19.80
CA ARG A 33 0.03 14.18 -20.46
C ARG A 33 1.14 13.80 -19.49
N ASN A 34 1.15 14.35 -18.29
CA ASN A 34 2.28 14.19 -17.35
C ASN A 34 2.01 13.16 -16.25
N VAL A 35 0.77 13.03 -15.77
CA VAL A 35 0.44 12.20 -14.60
C VAL A 35 -0.14 10.84 -14.99
N SER A 36 -1.04 10.77 -15.97
CA SER A 36 -1.62 9.51 -16.44
C SER A 36 -0.58 8.45 -16.87
N PRO A 37 0.49 8.77 -17.63
CA PRO A 37 1.50 7.77 -17.96
C PRO A 37 2.29 7.26 -16.75
N TYR A 38 2.49 8.10 -15.72
CA TYR A 38 3.12 7.67 -14.47
C TYR A 38 2.23 6.76 -13.65
N LYS A 39 0.92 7.00 -13.64
CA LYS A 39 -0.07 6.14 -12.98
C LYS A 39 -0.03 4.72 -13.55
N GLU A 40 0.07 4.57 -14.87
CA GLU A 40 0.14 3.25 -15.51
C GLU A 40 1.43 2.48 -15.18
N LYS A 41 2.56 3.21 -15.06
CA LYS A 41 3.84 2.63 -14.66
C LYS A 41 3.86 2.18 -13.20
N LEU A 42 3.26 2.97 -12.30
CA LEU A 42 3.23 2.68 -10.86
C LEU A 42 2.16 1.64 -10.51
N TYR A 43 1.03 1.64 -11.22
CA TYR A 43 -0.12 0.77 -10.99
C TYR A 43 -0.54 0.06 -12.27
N PRO A 44 0.22 -0.96 -12.72
CA PRO A 44 -0.18 -1.76 -13.88
C PRO A 44 -1.55 -2.41 -13.61
N ALA A 45 -2.48 -2.20 -14.55
CA ALA A 45 -3.89 -2.56 -14.41
C ALA A 45 -4.14 -4.07 -14.18
N GLU A 46 -3.20 -4.92 -14.58
CA GLU A 46 -3.22 -6.36 -14.33
C GLU A 46 -3.18 -6.71 -12.83
N LYS A 47 -2.53 -5.90 -12.00
CA LYS A 47 -2.41 -6.17 -10.55
C LYS A 47 -3.57 -5.63 -9.73
N HIS A 48 -4.30 -4.64 -10.26
CA HIS A 48 -5.38 -3.97 -9.53
C HIS A 48 -6.76 -4.60 -9.78
N ASN A 49 -6.94 -5.32 -10.89
CA ASN A 49 -8.17 -6.05 -11.21
C ASN A 49 -8.18 -7.46 -10.62
N LEU A 50 -7.85 -7.60 -9.34
CA LEU A 50 -8.23 -8.78 -8.56
C LEU A 50 -9.75 -8.71 -8.35
N LYS A 51 -10.53 -8.94 -9.42
CA LYS A 51 -12.00 -8.93 -9.42
C LYS A 51 -12.59 -9.95 -8.44
N HIS A 52 -11.77 -10.85 -7.92
CA HIS A 52 -12.14 -11.89 -6.99
C HIS A 52 -11.27 -11.79 -5.73
N PHE A 53 -11.51 -10.75 -4.92
CA PHE A 53 -11.08 -10.79 -3.53
C PHE A 53 -12.02 -11.74 -2.79
N PRO A 54 -11.53 -12.88 -2.25
CA PRO A 54 -12.35 -13.77 -1.46
C PRO A 54 -12.79 -13.02 -0.19
N LYS A 55 -14.08 -12.68 -0.13
CA LYS A 55 -14.67 -11.94 1.01
C LYS A 55 -14.95 -12.86 2.20
N ASP A 56 -14.92 -14.17 1.99
CA ASP A 56 -15.10 -15.18 3.01
C ASP A 56 -13.77 -15.72 3.53
N LYS A 57 -13.67 -15.82 4.86
CA LYS A 57 -12.45 -16.31 5.53
C LYS A 57 -12.05 -17.72 5.11
N THR A 58 -13.03 -18.57 4.77
CA THR A 58 -12.81 -19.94 4.31
C THR A 58 -12.16 -19.96 2.92
N ALA A 59 -12.66 -19.14 1.98
CA ALA A 59 -12.11 -19.02 0.64
C ALA A 59 -10.68 -18.44 0.63
N VAL A 60 -10.35 -17.55 1.57
CA VAL A 60 -8.99 -17.04 1.78
C VAL A 60 -8.06 -18.16 2.29
N GLN A 61 -8.54 -19.00 3.22
CA GLN A 61 -7.72 -20.09 3.75
C GLN A 61 -7.44 -21.18 2.72
N GLU A 62 -8.42 -21.51 1.87
CA GLU A 62 -8.25 -22.50 0.80
C GLU A 62 -7.22 -22.06 -0.24
N THR A 63 -7.29 -20.80 -0.68
CA THR A 63 -6.33 -20.23 -1.65
C THR A 63 -4.91 -20.18 -1.08
N LEU A 64 -4.76 -19.76 0.17
CA LEU A 64 -3.45 -19.72 0.84
C LEU A 64 -2.89 -21.13 1.09
N GLN A 65 -3.72 -22.09 1.49
CA GLN A 65 -3.27 -23.47 1.69
C GLN A 65 -2.81 -24.12 0.37
N ALA A 66 -3.50 -23.84 -0.73
CA ALA A 66 -3.11 -24.30 -2.07
C ALA A 66 -1.77 -23.67 -2.50
N GLU A 67 -1.55 -22.37 -2.27
CA GLU A 67 -0.27 -21.71 -2.55
C GLU A 67 0.87 -22.26 -1.68
N ILE A 68 0.62 -22.49 -0.39
CA ILE A 68 1.63 -23.05 0.53
C ILE A 68 1.97 -24.49 0.12
N ALA A 69 0.99 -25.29 -0.29
CA ALA A 69 1.22 -26.66 -0.78
C ALA A 69 2.05 -26.65 -2.07
N ALA A 70 1.73 -25.77 -3.02
CA ALA A 70 2.48 -25.62 -4.27
C ALA A 70 3.93 -25.13 -4.01
N ALA A 71 4.11 -24.15 -3.13
CA ALA A 71 5.44 -23.67 -2.72
C ALA A 71 6.26 -24.75 -1.98
N ARG A 72 5.60 -25.63 -1.22
CA ARG A 72 6.24 -26.77 -0.54
C ARG A 72 6.63 -27.88 -1.51
N ALA A 73 5.78 -28.18 -2.48
CA ALA A 73 6.09 -29.12 -3.56
C ALA A 73 7.29 -28.64 -4.40
N ALA A 74 7.35 -27.33 -4.70
CA ALA A 74 8.48 -26.74 -5.41
C ALA A 74 9.78 -26.72 -4.60
N LYS A 75 9.69 -26.66 -3.26
CA LYS A 75 10.85 -26.74 -2.36
C LYS A 75 11.32 -28.17 -2.04
N GLY A 76 10.64 -29.19 -2.54
CA GLY A 76 11.02 -30.59 -2.33
C GLY A 76 11.02 -31.00 -0.85
N LEU A 77 10.11 -30.44 -0.04
CA LEU A 77 9.96 -30.84 1.36
C LEU A 77 9.17 -32.15 1.43
N ASP A 78 9.79 -33.22 1.92
CA ASP A 78 9.19 -34.55 2.05
C ASP A 78 7.89 -34.53 2.89
N PRO A 79 6.81 -35.18 2.44
CA PRO A 79 5.50 -35.16 3.12
C PRO A 79 5.46 -35.96 4.43
N ALA A 80 6.54 -36.62 4.83
CA ALA A 80 6.57 -37.56 5.96
C ALA A 80 6.90 -36.94 7.33
N THR A 81 7.36 -35.68 7.40
CA THR A 81 7.72 -35.02 8.66
C THR A 81 6.66 -34.05 9.20
N ALA A 82 5.55 -33.86 8.51
CA ALA A 82 4.48 -32.98 8.96
C ALA A 82 3.23 -33.80 9.34
N GLN A 83 3.28 -34.48 10.48
CA GLN A 83 2.04 -34.78 11.20
C GLN A 83 1.30 -33.46 11.42
N PRO A 84 -0.03 -33.42 11.24
CA PRO A 84 -0.81 -32.30 11.74
C PRO A 84 -0.64 -32.33 13.25
N SER A 85 0.21 -31.44 13.79
CA SER A 85 0.22 -31.14 15.20
C SER A 85 -1.16 -30.59 15.52
N THR A 86 -2.04 -31.52 15.88
CA THR A 86 -3.34 -31.28 16.51
C THR A 86 -3.07 -30.98 17.98
N ASP A 87 -2.05 -30.16 18.22
CA ASP A 87 -1.75 -29.60 19.51
C ASP A 87 -2.36 -28.21 19.45
N ALA A 88 -3.63 -28.14 19.89
CA ALA A 88 -4.17 -26.91 20.42
C ALA A 88 -3.08 -26.27 21.28
N PRO A 89 -2.72 -24.98 21.08
CA PRO A 89 -1.73 -24.36 21.94
C PRO A 89 -2.30 -24.39 23.35
N ALA A 90 -1.77 -25.32 24.15
CA ALA A 90 -2.03 -25.45 25.56
C ALA A 90 -2.00 -24.04 26.14
N ALA A 91 -3.11 -23.68 26.78
CA ALA A 91 -3.37 -22.39 27.38
C ALA A 91 -2.07 -21.78 27.92
N ARG A 92 -1.53 -20.81 27.17
CA ARG A 92 -0.34 -20.07 27.56
C ARG A 92 -0.71 -19.38 28.85
N LYS A 93 -0.27 -19.93 29.99
CA LYS A 93 -0.40 -19.30 31.31
C LYS A 93 0.12 -17.88 31.15
N GLY A 94 -0.83 -16.95 31.13
CA GLY A 94 -0.62 -15.61 30.65
C GLY A 94 0.36 -14.86 31.55
N TRP A 95 1.17 -14.02 30.92
CA TRP A 95 1.94 -12.93 31.55
C TRP A 95 1.10 -12.01 32.46
N LEU A 96 -0.24 -12.15 32.43
CA LEU A 96 -1.23 -11.45 33.24
C LEU A 96 -1.19 -11.89 34.71
N SER A 97 -0.56 -13.02 35.04
CA SER A 97 -0.34 -13.41 36.45
C SER A 97 0.82 -12.67 37.11
N TYR A 98 1.67 -11.97 36.34
CA TYR A 98 2.85 -11.25 36.87
C TYR A 98 2.54 -9.78 37.21
N ILE A 99 1.38 -9.28 36.82
CA ILE A 99 0.90 -7.94 37.13
C ILE A 99 -0.30 -8.13 38.06
N GLY A 100 -0.03 -8.22 39.36
CA GLY A 100 -1.07 -8.41 40.37
C GLY A 100 -2.08 -7.26 40.33
N LEU A 101 -3.28 -7.57 39.84
CA LEU A 101 -4.51 -6.80 40.07
C LEU A 101 -5.68 -7.78 40.25
#